data_AF-A0A5K0Z103-F1
#
_entry.id   AF-A0A5K0Z103-F1
#
_cell.length_a   1.000
_cell.length_b   1.000
_cell.length_c   1.000
_cell.angle_alpha   90.00
_cell.angle_beta   90.00
_cell.angle_gamma   90.00
#
_symmetry.space_group_name_H-M   'P 1'
#
loop_
_entity.id
_entity.type
_entity.pdbx_description
1 polymer ?
#
loop_
_entity_poly.entity_id
_entity_poly.type
_entity_poly.pdbx_seq_one_letter_code
_entity_poly.pdbx_strand_id
1 'polypeptide(L)' 'ALAYSCNQLQFLNLGWCEGVGDVGVMSLARGCPDLRALDLCGCVLIT' A
#
# COMPACT_ATOMS: atom_id res chain seq x y z
N ALA A 1 -10.76 8.94 7.67
CA ALA A 1 -9.51 9.63 8.05
C ALA A 1 -8.58 8.61 8.69
N LEU A 2 -7.72 7.92 7.94
CA LEU A 2 -6.74 6.99 8.52
C LEU A 2 -5.50 6.92 7.62
N ALA A 3 -4.61 7.89 7.76
CA ALA A 3 -3.20 7.76 7.39
C ALA A 3 -2.41 8.74 8.27
N TYR A 4 -2.52 8.58 9.59
CA TYR A 4 -1.47 9.11 10.46
C TYR A 4 -0.24 8.28 10.16
N SER A 5 0.80 8.94 9.67
CA SER A 5 1.98 8.32 9.06
C SER A 5 2.42 7.07 9.82
N CYS A 6 2.27 5.90 9.18
CA CYS A 6 2.69 4.64 9.78
C CYS A 6 4.19 4.50 9.57
N ASN A 7 4.96 5.26 10.36
CA ASN A 7 6.42 5.36 10.25
C ASN A 7 7.14 4.07 10.67
N GLN A 8 6.45 3.03 11.10
CA GLN A 8 7.05 1.74 11.47
C GLN A 8 6.54 0.59 10.59
N LEU A 9 5.62 0.87 9.67
CA LEU A 9 5.06 -0.17 8.81
C LEU A 9 6.09 -0.52 7.75
N GLN A 10 6.74 -1.68 7.92
CA GLN A 10 7.78 -2.17 7.00
C GLN A 10 7.25 -3.17 5.99
N PHE A 11 6.20 -3.91 6.34
CA PHE A 11 5.62 -4.96 5.51
C PHE A 11 4.11 -4.78 5.47
N LEU A 12 3.54 -4.79 4.27
CA LEU A 12 2.10 -4.74 4.07
C LEU A 12 1.70 -5.72 2.96
N ASN A 13 0.67 -6.51 3.22
CA ASN A 13 0.09 -7.40 2.22
C ASN A 13 -1.30 -6.89 1.82
N LEU A 14 -1.45 -6.56 0.53
CA LEU A 14 -2.71 -6.18 -0.09
C LEU A 14 -3.07 -7.11 -1.25
N GLY A 15 -2.50 -8.32 -1.28
CA GLY A 15 -2.79 -9.31 -2.31
C GLY A 15 -4.28 -9.56 -2.46
N TRP A 16 -4.73 -9.70 -3.70
CA TRP A 16 -6.11 -9.96 -4.10
C TRP A 16 -7.09 -8.87 -3.68
N CYS A 17 -6.61 -7.67 -3.33
CA CYS A 17 -7.47 -6.53 -3.05
C CYS A 17 -7.85 -5.85 -4.37
N GLU A 18 -9.03 -6.18 -4.88
CA GLU A 18 -9.56 -5.63 -6.14
C GLU A 18 -9.79 -4.11 -6.11
N GLY A 19 -9.88 -3.50 -4.92
CA GLY A 19 -10.05 -2.05 -4.76
C GLY A 19 -8.75 -1.25 -4.68
N VAL A 20 -7.58 -1.91 -4.71
CA VAL A 20 -6.28 -1.24 -4.64
C VAL A 20 -5.78 -0.94 -6.05
N GLY A 21 -5.65 0.35 -6.35
CA GLY A 21 -5.03 0.84 -7.58
C GLY A 21 -3.86 1.78 -7.29
N ASP A 22 -3.27 2.35 -8.34
CA ASP A 22 -2.03 3.15 -8.28
C ASP A 22 -2.11 4.30 -7.27
N VAL A 23 -3.27 4.98 -7.21
CA VAL A 23 -3.51 6.08 -6.26
C VAL A 23 -3.41 5.59 -4.81
N GLY A 24 -3.90 4.38 -4.52
CA GLY A 24 -3.81 3.77 -3.19
C GLY A 24 -2.37 3.43 -2.83
N VAL A 25 -1.62 2.86 -3.76
CA VAL A 25 -0.20 2.54 -3.58
C VAL A 25 0.64 3.82 -3.39
N MET A 26 0.39 4.87 -4.16
CA MET A 26 1.08 6.15 -4.00
C MET A 26 0.77 6.79 -2.64
N SER A 27 -0.49 6.67 -2.18
CA SER A 27 -0.89 7.17 -0.85
C SER A 27 -0.18 6.41 0.27
N LEU A 28 -0.03 5.08 0.12
CA LEU A 28 0.72 4.24 1.05
C LEU A 28 2.20 4.61 1.07
N ALA A 29 2.84 4.79 -0.08
CA ALA A 29 4.24 5.19 -0.17
C ALA A 29 4.50 6.56 0.50
N ARG A 30 3.54 7.49 0.42
CA ARG A 30 3.63 8.79 1.10
C ARG A 30 3.35 8.71 2.60
N GLY A 31 2.44 7.84 3.02
CA GLY A 31 2.04 7.69 4.43
C GLY A 31 2.92 6.75 5.24
N CYS A 32 3.66 5.84 4.60
CA CYS A 32 4.47 4.82 5.24
C CYS A 32 5.93 4.90 4.73
N PRO A 33 6.73 5.88 5.20
CA PRO A 33 8.08 6.11 4.68
C PRO A 33 9.05 4.94 4.93
N ASP A 34 8.78 4.10 5.94
CA ASP A 34 9.58 2.92 6.28
C ASP A 34 9.11 1.63 5.60
N LEU A 35 8.14 1.70 4.68
CA LEU A 35 7.63 0.53 3.97
C LEU A 35 8.71 -0.08 3.07
N ARG A 36 9.08 -1.34 3.36
CA ARG A 36 10.14 -2.08 2.66
C ARG A 36 9.60 -3.14 1.71
N ALA A 37 8.44 -3.71 2.03
CA ALA A 37 7.80 -4.73 1.22
C ALA A 37 6.30 -4.51 1.16
N LEU A 38 5.77 -4.59 -0.06
CA LEU A 38 4.35 -4.48 -0.37
C LEU A 38 3.97 -5.62 -1.30
N ASP A 39 3.07 -6.50 -0.85
CA ASP A 39 2.50 -7.55 -1.68
C ASP A 39 1.21 -7.05 -2.34
N LEU A 40 1.17 -7.15 -3.67
CA LEU A 40 0.06 -6.71 -4.53
C LEU A 40 -0.37 -7.83 -5.48
N CYS A 41 0.00 -9.08 -5.18
CA CYS A 41 -0.33 -10.23 -6.01
C CYS A 41 -1.85 -10.31 -6.23
N GLY A 42 -2.31 -10.37 -7.49
CA GLY A 42 -3.74 -10.44 -7.80
C GLY A 42 -4.49 -9.09 -7.71
N CYS A 43 -3.82 -7.97 -7.46
CA CYS A 43 -4.42 -6.64 -7.61
C CYS A 43 -4.49 -6.27 -9.09
N VAL A 44 -5.71 -6.25 -9.64
CA VAL A 44 -5.94 -6.05 -11.08
C VAL A 44 -6.00 -4.58 -11.52
N LEU A 45 -6.09 -3.64 -10.56
CA LEU A 45 -6.21 -2.20 -10.82
C LEU A 45 -4.88 -1.44 -10.70
N ILE A 46 -3.75 -2.14 -10.61
CA ILE A 46 -2.41 -1.57 -10.51
C ILE A 46 -1.73 -1.70 -11.87
N THR A 47 -1.25 -0.59 -12.42
CA THR A 47 -0.72 -0.52 -13.80
C THR A 47 0.65 0.11 -13.91
#